data_AF-A0A0F4U080-F1
#
_entry.id   AF-A0A0F4U080-F1
#
_cell.length_a   1.000
_cell.length_b   1.000
_cell.length_c   1.000
_cell.angle_alpha   90.00
_cell.angle_beta   90.00
_cell.angle_gamma   90.00
#
_symmetry.space_group_name_H-M   'P 1'
#
loop_
_entity.id
_entity.type
_entity.pdbx_description
1 polymer ?
#
loop_
_entity_poly.entity_id
_entity_poly.type
_entity_poly.pdbx_seq_one_letter_code
_entity_poly.pdbx_strand_id
1 'polypeptide(L)'
;MQEPITHYSPLISPESRQVKTKENPVFPSSFDSILFWDGTVPTVTTPHSIEGVKDTSDAYQKLVAIGLSVHDQIKSSFSGGAPNVRDYLEKRIVAAIDGQELNALEAALKKKAIIVELLQRARIHRSWNEAILYNGLDALSLDRKMSAAVFATDVDVEEDMAVRLSIYEEFLLSLTAAYVKRILVEAIPILEDASATADAEIHHALARGEVAYTYRLPIGNGAEAGTVAGAIAIHVADGWTFRAVIHEGIQLLAGLGEALLSRATAVGIGALFYSPALANGERFPQTVLTLPGSTFLPKLPSNLNEIAATEGTIDLPYRIVGDLNQYTLVATPAGGSVSEKVPVRALAFDPTTSSYSFTSNDTPPNILSFPIIHLGNGSTTSPARPAQVPTYTGVTLSPLLVQPETLPAFELPDFRDCIYCFPIESGLPPIYVVFNSPYEGATTRGKHSGRFFNPAKAGGPILDLDWTSATVTQAGIDLVKLHTGRFRSSDANAIMIDRLKKILLGELVITEVDKRFYTHEIRELERFRALGVADGVNSDDGVIWNNTHAATLEDYKVKDAFELLYTPDALEADEKQREREYKELGGIK
;
A
#
# COMPACT_ATOMS: atom_id res chain seq x y z
N MET A 1 8.46 31.88 -35.37
CA MET A 1 7.41 31.38 -36.28
C MET A 1 6.96 30.04 -35.75
N GLN A 2 5.90 30.06 -34.95
CA GLN A 2 5.14 28.87 -34.55
C GLN A 2 3.82 28.96 -35.30
N GLU A 3 3.43 27.85 -35.93
CA GLU A 3 2.17 27.73 -36.67
C GLU A 3 0.97 27.82 -35.72
N PRO A 4 -0.14 28.44 -36.12
CA PRO A 4 -1.35 28.49 -35.33
C PRO A 4 -2.12 27.16 -35.42
N ILE A 5 -2.49 26.64 -34.25
CA ILE A 5 -3.31 25.45 -34.09
C ILE A 5 -4.75 25.79 -34.54
N THR A 6 -5.25 25.04 -35.50
CA THR A 6 -6.62 25.11 -36.03
C THR A 6 -7.66 24.75 -34.98
N HIS A 7 -8.55 25.69 -34.65
CA HIS A 7 -9.79 25.43 -33.92
C HIS A 7 -10.82 24.78 -34.85
N TYR A 8 -11.28 23.57 -34.50
CA TYR A 8 -12.48 22.98 -35.09
C TYR A 8 -13.72 23.65 -34.48
N SER A 9 -14.38 24.51 -35.25
CA SER A 9 -15.73 24.99 -34.95
C SER A 9 -16.78 23.97 -35.42
N PRO A 10 -17.74 23.54 -34.59
CA PRO A 10 -18.97 22.94 -35.10
C PRO A 10 -19.90 24.06 -35.58
N LEU A 11 -20.23 24.05 -36.87
CA LEU A 11 -21.22 24.90 -37.52
C LEU A 11 -22.58 24.85 -36.82
N ILE A 12 -23.08 26.01 -36.37
CA ILE A 12 -24.49 26.21 -35.99
C ILE A 12 -25.21 26.81 -37.20
N SER A 13 -26.24 26.12 -37.69
CA SER A 13 -27.22 26.67 -38.63
C SER A 13 -28.45 27.19 -37.87
N PRO A 14 -29.06 28.32 -38.27
CA PRO A 14 -30.19 28.90 -37.55
C PRO A 14 -31.51 28.47 -38.20
N GLU A 15 -32.24 27.53 -37.59
CA GLU A 15 -33.69 27.45 -37.81
C GLU A 15 -34.44 27.04 -36.54
N SER A 16 -35.44 27.86 -36.22
CA SER A 16 -36.41 27.71 -35.15
C SER A 16 -37.12 26.35 -35.17
N ARG A 17 -37.23 25.68 -34.02
CA ARG A 17 -38.34 24.74 -33.76
C ARG A 17 -38.75 24.71 -32.29
N GLN A 18 -40.06 24.66 -32.13
CA GLN A 18 -40.83 24.74 -30.88
C GLN A 18 -40.36 23.78 -29.79
N VAL A 19 -40.45 24.31 -28.57
CA VAL A 19 -40.28 23.64 -27.28
C VAL A 19 -41.12 22.36 -27.22
N LYS A 20 -40.45 21.21 -27.20
CA LYS A 20 -40.87 20.10 -26.35
C LYS A 20 -40.16 20.27 -25.02
N THR A 21 -40.92 20.40 -23.94
CA THR A 21 -40.44 20.26 -22.56
C THR A 21 -39.82 18.87 -22.40
N LYS A 22 -38.52 18.76 -22.71
CA LYS A 22 -37.66 17.73 -22.12
C LYS A 22 -37.40 18.17 -20.69
N GLU A 23 -37.70 17.31 -19.73
CA GLU A 23 -37.21 17.45 -18.37
C GLU A 23 -35.70 17.73 -18.45
N ASN A 24 -35.27 18.87 -17.87
CA ASN A 24 -33.86 19.20 -17.78
C ASN A 24 -33.18 18.11 -16.94
N PRO A 25 -32.16 17.40 -17.46
CA PRO A 25 -31.43 16.44 -16.65
C PRO A 25 -30.76 17.18 -15.49
N VAL A 26 -30.94 16.69 -14.27
CA VAL A 26 -30.24 17.17 -13.08
C VAL A 26 -28.74 16.98 -13.32
N PHE A 27 -27.96 18.05 -13.19
CA PHE A 27 -26.52 18.05 -13.40
C PHE A 27 -25.80 18.39 -12.09
N PRO A 28 -25.00 17.47 -11.50
CA PRO A 28 -24.69 16.10 -11.97
C PRO A 28 -25.84 15.11 -11.73
N SER A 29 -25.86 14.02 -12.50
CA SER A 29 -26.85 12.94 -12.35
C SER A 29 -26.37 11.77 -11.49
N SER A 30 -25.06 11.71 -11.22
CA SER A 30 -24.39 10.72 -10.37
C SER A 30 -22.97 11.16 -10.02
N PHE A 31 -22.31 10.47 -9.09
CA PHE A 31 -20.89 10.70 -8.84
C PHE A 31 -20.01 10.32 -10.05
N ASP A 32 -20.42 9.33 -10.87
CA ASP A 32 -19.72 9.03 -12.13
C ASP A 32 -19.71 10.23 -13.07
N SER A 33 -20.82 10.97 -13.17
CA SER A 33 -20.85 12.19 -13.99
C SER A 33 -19.93 13.30 -13.47
N ILE A 34 -19.53 13.25 -12.20
CA ILE A 34 -18.51 14.14 -11.62
C ILE A 34 -17.10 13.62 -11.89
N LEU A 35 -16.85 12.32 -11.68
CA LEU A 35 -15.53 11.71 -11.85
C LEU A 35 -15.07 11.66 -13.31
N PHE A 36 -16.03 11.59 -14.24
CA PHE A 36 -15.81 11.58 -15.69
C PHE A 36 -16.30 12.87 -16.36
N TRP A 37 -16.40 13.97 -15.61
CA TRP A 37 -16.89 15.23 -16.15
C TRP A 37 -16.00 15.72 -17.31
N ASP A 38 -16.64 16.06 -18.43
CA ASP A 38 -16.01 16.34 -19.72
C ASP A 38 -15.93 17.84 -20.06
N GLY A 39 -16.21 18.71 -19.09
CA GLY A 39 -16.27 20.16 -19.29
C GLY A 39 -17.66 20.68 -19.66
N THR A 40 -18.68 19.82 -19.70
CA THR A 40 -20.07 20.24 -19.94
C THR A 40 -20.57 21.21 -18.87
N VAL A 41 -21.16 22.33 -19.28
CA VAL A 41 -21.73 23.34 -18.38
C VAL A 41 -23.25 23.23 -18.31
N PRO A 42 -23.88 23.47 -17.14
CA PRO A 42 -25.33 23.54 -17.02
C PRO A 42 -25.92 24.61 -17.93
N THR A 43 -27.12 24.36 -18.46
CA THR A 43 -27.87 25.41 -19.17
C THR A 43 -28.28 26.50 -18.17
N VAL A 44 -27.88 27.74 -18.44
CA VAL A 44 -28.23 28.92 -17.65
C VAL A 44 -29.06 29.90 -18.49
N THR A 45 -30.03 30.55 -17.86
CA THR A 45 -30.83 31.63 -18.47
C THR A 45 -30.43 32.96 -17.85
N THR A 46 -29.89 33.90 -18.64
CA THR A 46 -29.45 35.20 -18.12
C THR A 46 -30.56 36.25 -18.21
N PRO A 47 -30.62 37.24 -17.29
CA PRO A 47 -31.62 38.31 -17.31
C PRO A 47 -31.44 39.27 -18.49
N HIS A 48 -30.24 39.30 -19.09
CA HIS A 48 -29.88 40.14 -20.22
C HIS A 48 -28.96 39.38 -21.18
N SER A 49 -28.94 39.75 -22.47
CA SER A 49 -27.95 39.27 -23.43
C SER A 49 -26.65 40.05 -23.27
N ILE A 50 -25.50 39.39 -23.26
CA ILE A 50 -24.17 40.03 -23.19
C ILE A 50 -23.98 41.02 -24.35
N GLU A 51 -24.45 40.65 -25.54
CA GLU A 51 -24.40 41.46 -26.75
C GLU A 51 -25.28 42.71 -26.61
N GLY A 52 -26.49 42.54 -26.07
CA GLY A 52 -27.47 43.62 -25.92
C GLY A 52 -27.16 44.64 -24.83
N VAL A 53 -26.12 44.42 -24.04
CA VAL A 53 -25.78 45.25 -22.87
C VAL A 53 -24.68 46.29 -23.17
N LYS A 54 -23.81 46.04 -24.17
CA LYS A 54 -22.59 46.83 -24.44
C LYS A 54 -22.82 48.34 -24.59
N ASP A 55 -23.90 48.76 -25.24
CA ASP A 55 -24.16 50.17 -25.54
C ASP A 55 -25.23 50.80 -24.63
N THR A 56 -25.48 50.21 -23.46
CA THR A 56 -26.49 50.70 -22.52
C THR A 56 -25.89 51.56 -21.42
N SER A 57 -26.59 52.61 -20.99
CA SER A 57 -26.10 53.53 -19.94
C SER A 57 -25.91 52.87 -18.56
N ASP A 58 -26.46 51.68 -18.38
CA ASP A 58 -26.43 50.85 -17.16
C ASP A 58 -25.73 49.50 -17.40
N ALA A 59 -24.82 49.42 -18.39
CA ALA A 59 -24.16 48.19 -18.84
C ALA A 59 -23.55 47.36 -17.69
N TYR A 60 -22.70 47.99 -16.87
CA TYR A 60 -22.09 47.35 -15.71
C TYR A 60 -23.11 46.69 -14.76
N GLN A 61 -24.22 47.37 -14.44
CA GLN A 61 -25.23 46.83 -13.51
C GLN A 61 -25.95 45.61 -14.11
N LYS A 62 -26.19 45.63 -15.41
CA LYS A 62 -26.78 44.48 -16.13
C LYS A 62 -25.80 43.30 -16.20
N LEU A 63 -24.50 43.54 -16.38
CA LEU A 63 -23.46 42.50 -16.33
C LEU A 63 -23.34 41.89 -14.92
N VAL A 64 -23.43 42.69 -13.87
CA VAL A 64 -23.50 42.19 -12.48
C VAL A 64 -24.72 41.28 -12.32
N ALA A 65 -25.90 41.70 -12.82
CA ALA A 65 -27.11 40.88 -12.77
C ALA A 65 -26.96 39.54 -13.52
N ILE A 66 -26.26 39.53 -14.65
CA ILE A 66 -25.88 38.29 -15.37
C ILE A 66 -25.01 37.41 -14.47
N GLY A 67 -23.90 37.93 -13.93
CA GLY A 67 -22.98 37.16 -13.09
C GLY A 67 -23.64 36.56 -11.85
N LEU A 68 -24.52 37.33 -11.19
CA LEU A 68 -25.31 36.85 -10.05
C LEU A 68 -26.27 35.72 -10.43
N SER A 69 -26.95 35.85 -11.57
CA SER A 69 -27.91 34.87 -12.07
C SER A 69 -27.23 33.55 -12.47
N VAL A 70 -26.06 33.63 -13.09
CA VAL A 70 -25.21 32.47 -13.39
C VAL A 70 -24.80 31.74 -12.12
N HIS A 71 -24.33 32.49 -11.11
CA HIS A 71 -23.94 31.92 -9.82
C HIS A 71 -25.05 31.10 -9.17
N ASP A 72 -26.25 31.68 -9.12
CA ASP A 72 -27.40 31.04 -8.49
C ASP A 72 -27.84 29.78 -9.24
N GLN A 73 -27.86 29.84 -10.58
CA GLN A 73 -28.29 28.71 -11.39
C GLN A 73 -27.30 27.55 -11.38
N ILE A 74 -26.00 27.84 -11.51
CA ILE A 74 -24.97 26.80 -11.39
C ILE A 74 -25.01 26.22 -9.98
N LYS A 75 -25.03 27.04 -8.92
CA LYS A 75 -25.18 26.51 -7.55
C LYS A 75 -26.41 25.61 -7.41
N SER A 76 -27.55 26.01 -7.98
CA SER A 76 -28.79 25.26 -7.92
C SER A 76 -28.69 23.91 -8.64
N SER A 77 -28.00 23.83 -9.78
CA SER A 77 -27.82 22.56 -10.50
C SER A 77 -27.13 21.52 -9.61
N PHE A 78 -26.13 21.92 -8.80
CA PHE A 78 -25.44 21.06 -7.85
C PHE A 78 -26.20 20.82 -6.53
N SER A 79 -27.30 21.53 -6.27
CA SER A 79 -28.08 21.43 -5.01
C SER A 79 -29.19 20.38 -5.05
N GLY A 80 -29.66 19.96 -6.23
CA GLY A 80 -30.83 19.09 -6.41
C GLY A 80 -30.58 17.58 -6.29
N GLY A 81 -29.35 17.17 -6.01
CA GLY A 81 -28.98 15.75 -6.00
C GLY A 81 -27.49 15.53 -5.85
N ALA A 82 -26.82 16.28 -4.97
CA ALA A 82 -25.42 15.98 -4.65
C ALA A 82 -25.34 14.49 -4.28
N PRO A 83 -24.64 13.65 -5.07
CA PRO A 83 -24.56 12.23 -4.78
C PRO A 83 -24.00 12.11 -3.37
N ASN A 84 -24.61 11.27 -2.53
CA ASN A 84 -23.99 10.92 -1.25
C ASN A 84 -22.66 10.25 -1.59
N VAL A 85 -21.58 11.04 -1.56
CA VAL A 85 -20.27 10.67 -2.07
C VAL A 85 -19.80 9.40 -1.36
N ARG A 86 -20.00 9.35 -0.04
CA ARG A 86 -19.69 8.19 0.79
C ARG A 86 -20.45 6.94 0.35
N ASP A 87 -21.77 7.00 0.29
CA ASP A 87 -22.60 5.83 -0.10
C ASP A 87 -22.30 5.34 -1.52
N TYR A 88 -22.05 6.26 -2.46
CA TYR A 88 -21.63 5.89 -3.81
C TYR A 88 -20.28 5.15 -3.79
N LEU A 89 -19.28 5.71 -3.11
CA LEU A 89 -17.94 5.13 -3.03
C LEU A 89 -17.97 3.75 -2.34
N GLU A 90 -18.70 3.62 -1.24
CA GLU A 90 -18.89 2.36 -0.52
C GLU A 90 -19.51 1.29 -1.44
N LYS A 91 -20.60 1.62 -2.15
CA LYS A 91 -21.23 0.71 -3.12
C LYS A 91 -20.28 0.33 -4.25
N ARG A 92 -19.48 1.27 -4.76
CA ARG A 92 -18.53 1.01 -5.84
C ARG A 92 -17.41 0.08 -5.40
N ILE A 93 -16.91 0.23 -4.17
CA ILE A 93 -15.89 -0.64 -3.57
C ILE A 93 -16.46 -2.03 -3.28
N VAL A 94 -17.69 -2.15 -2.76
CA VAL A 94 -18.33 -3.45 -2.49
C VAL A 94 -18.65 -4.21 -3.79
N ALA A 95 -19.14 -3.52 -4.82
CA ALA A 95 -19.43 -4.12 -6.12
C ALA A 95 -18.19 -4.75 -6.80
N ALA A 96 -16.98 -4.34 -6.40
CA ALA A 96 -15.72 -4.90 -6.88
C ALA A 96 -15.50 -6.37 -6.53
N ILE A 97 -16.05 -6.79 -5.40
CA ILE A 97 -15.80 -8.09 -4.77
C ILE A 97 -17.05 -8.99 -4.79
N ASP A 98 -18.19 -8.44 -5.22
CA ASP A 98 -19.46 -9.15 -5.23
C ASP A 98 -19.48 -10.27 -6.29
N GLY A 99 -20.08 -11.41 -5.93
CA GLY A 99 -20.23 -12.57 -6.82
C GLY A 99 -18.96 -13.38 -7.12
N GLN A 100 -17.87 -13.20 -6.36
CA GLN A 100 -16.60 -13.93 -6.55
C GLN A 100 -16.21 -14.70 -5.28
N GLU A 101 -15.78 -15.96 -5.44
CA GLU A 101 -15.12 -16.71 -4.36
C GLU A 101 -13.68 -16.18 -4.20
N LEU A 102 -13.50 -15.22 -3.29
CA LEU A 102 -12.21 -14.62 -2.96
C LEU A 102 -11.86 -14.91 -1.50
N ASN A 103 -10.60 -15.22 -1.22
CA ASN A 103 -10.13 -15.19 0.16
C ASN A 103 -10.01 -13.74 0.67
N ALA A 104 -9.79 -13.56 1.98
CA ALA A 104 -9.77 -12.23 2.60
C ALA A 104 -8.69 -11.32 2.00
N LEU A 105 -7.50 -11.86 1.69
CA LEU A 105 -6.42 -11.12 1.05
C LEU A 105 -6.81 -10.67 -0.37
N GLU A 106 -7.36 -11.56 -1.17
CA GLU A 106 -7.80 -11.27 -2.55
C GLU A 106 -8.91 -10.22 -2.59
N ALA A 107 -9.86 -10.29 -1.66
CA ALA A 107 -10.91 -9.30 -1.53
C ALA A 107 -10.33 -7.92 -1.15
N ALA A 108 -9.46 -7.87 -0.14
CA ALA A 108 -8.83 -6.62 0.31
C ALA A 108 -7.96 -5.98 -0.78
N LEU A 109 -7.19 -6.78 -1.53
CA LEU A 109 -6.41 -6.32 -2.67
C LEU A 109 -7.27 -5.72 -3.79
N LYS A 110 -8.42 -6.34 -4.10
CA LYS A 110 -9.34 -5.81 -5.11
C LYS A 110 -9.98 -4.50 -4.68
N LYS A 111 -10.41 -4.40 -3.41
CA LYS A 111 -10.88 -3.13 -2.84
C LYS A 111 -9.81 -2.05 -3.00
N LYS A 112 -8.57 -2.34 -2.57
CA LYS A 112 -7.44 -1.41 -2.64
C LYS A 112 -7.18 -0.93 -4.06
N ALA A 113 -7.18 -1.82 -5.04
CA ALA A 113 -6.95 -1.47 -6.44
C ALA A 113 -7.96 -0.44 -6.97
N ILE A 114 -9.25 -0.64 -6.68
CA ILE A 114 -10.30 0.31 -7.10
C ILE A 114 -10.22 1.62 -6.34
N ILE A 115 -9.93 1.58 -5.04
CA ILE A 115 -9.74 2.80 -4.25
C ILE A 115 -8.61 3.66 -4.82
N VAL A 116 -7.47 3.04 -5.14
CA VAL A 116 -6.32 3.73 -5.74
C VAL A 116 -6.69 4.31 -7.11
N GLU A 117 -7.43 3.57 -7.95
CA GLU A 117 -7.90 4.09 -9.24
C GLU A 117 -8.78 5.33 -9.08
N LEU A 118 -9.77 5.27 -8.18
CA LEU A 118 -10.69 6.38 -7.92
C LEU A 118 -9.95 7.60 -7.37
N LEU A 119 -9.01 7.38 -6.44
CA LEU A 119 -8.19 8.43 -5.84
C LEU A 119 -7.30 9.12 -6.88
N GLN A 120 -6.66 8.33 -7.75
CA GLN A 120 -5.83 8.86 -8.83
C GLN A 120 -6.67 9.72 -9.77
N ARG A 121 -7.84 9.24 -10.21
CA ARG A 121 -8.76 9.98 -11.08
C ARG A 121 -9.21 11.29 -10.45
N ALA A 122 -9.59 11.28 -9.16
CA ALA A 122 -10.02 12.49 -8.46
C ALA A 122 -8.89 13.54 -8.37
N ARG A 123 -7.65 13.12 -8.11
CA ARG A 123 -6.49 14.02 -7.95
C ARG A 123 -6.01 14.65 -9.25
N ILE A 124 -6.04 13.91 -10.37
CA ILE A 124 -5.58 14.42 -11.68
C ILE A 124 -6.70 15.02 -12.54
N HIS A 125 -7.87 15.24 -11.94
CA HIS A 125 -9.07 15.65 -12.66
C HIS A 125 -8.95 17.05 -13.31
N ARG A 126 -9.55 17.25 -14.49
CA ARG A 126 -9.45 18.53 -15.22
C ARG A 126 -10.02 19.73 -14.45
N SER A 127 -10.99 19.49 -13.57
CA SER A 127 -11.65 20.54 -12.77
C SER A 127 -10.68 21.33 -11.89
N TRP A 128 -9.53 20.74 -11.51
CA TRP A 128 -8.51 21.45 -10.73
C TRP A 128 -7.94 22.65 -11.49
N ASN A 129 -7.69 22.49 -12.80
CA ASN A 129 -7.18 23.54 -13.67
C ASN A 129 -8.31 24.45 -14.18
N GLU A 130 -9.46 23.88 -14.49
CA GLU A 130 -10.57 24.66 -15.09
C GLU A 130 -11.24 25.58 -14.09
N ALA A 131 -11.23 25.24 -12.79
CA ALA A 131 -11.77 26.09 -11.74
C ALA A 131 -11.07 27.45 -11.61
N ILE A 132 -9.85 27.57 -12.15
CA ILE A 132 -9.05 28.81 -12.13
C ILE A 132 -8.89 29.45 -13.52
N LEU A 133 -9.53 28.90 -14.56
CA LEU A 133 -9.30 29.29 -15.95
C LEU A 133 -9.61 30.77 -16.21
N TYR A 134 -10.74 31.26 -15.71
CA TYR A 134 -11.24 32.60 -16.00
C TYR A 134 -10.32 33.74 -15.52
N ASN A 135 -9.86 33.70 -14.26
CA ASN A 135 -9.09 34.82 -13.69
C ASN A 135 -7.91 34.38 -12.81
N GLY A 136 -7.49 33.12 -12.91
CA GLY A 136 -6.42 32.54 -12.10
C GLY A 136 -6.80 32.26 -10.65
N LEU A 137 -8.04 32.57 -10.22
CA LEU A 137 -8.56 32.29 -8.90
C LEU A 137 -9.61 31.19 -8.96
N ASP A 138 -9.69 30.37 -7.92
CA ASP A 138 -10.76 29.38 -7.80
C ASP A 138 -12.11 30.11 -7.76
N ALA A 139 -13.02 29.77 -8.67
CA ALA A 139 -14.28 30.50 -8.82
C ALA A 139 -15.19 30.49 -7.57
N LEU A 140 -14.97 29.56 -6.63
CA LEU A 140 -15.68 29.52 -5.33
C LEU A 140 -14.91 30.19 -4.19
N SER A 141 -13.70 30.70 -4.43
CA SER A 141 -12.94 31.47 -3.42
C SER A 141 -13.49 32.88 -3.20
N LEU A 142 -14.15 33.45 -4.21
CA LEU A 142 -14.82 34.74 -4.12
C LEU A 142 -16.28 34.55 -3.69
N ASP A 143 -16.79 35.46 -2.86
CA ASP A 143 -18.22 35.49 -2.60
C ASP A 143 -19.00 35.82 -3.88
N ARG A 144 -20.26 35.39 -3.94
CA ARG A 144 -21.15 35.56 -5.10
C ARG A 144 -21.18 36.99 -5.65
N LYS A 145 -21.19 38.01 -4.78
CA LYS A 145 -21.29 39.41 -5.23
C LYS A 145 -19.96 39.88 -5.80
N MET A 146 -18.86 39.54 -5.15
CA MET A 146 -17.52 39.86 -5.65
C MET A 146 -17.24 39.17 -6.98
N SER A 147 -17.56 37.89 -7.10
CA SER A 147 -17.41 37.12 -8.35
C SER A 147 -18.19 37.77 -9.51
N ALA A 148 -19.45 38.17 -9.26
CA ALA A 148 -20.26 38.87 -10.27
C ALA A 148 -19.74 40.27 -10.61
N ALA A 149 -19.14 40.99 -9.66
CA ALA A 149 -18.54 42.30 -9.89
C ALA A 149 -17.25 42.21 -10.71
N VAL A 150 -16.41 41.19 -10.48
CA VAL A 150 -15.21 40.91 -11.28
C VAL A 150 -15.60 40.57 -12.71
N PHE A 151 -16.55 39.64 -12.88
CA PHE A 151 -17.14 39.33 -14.19
C PHE A 151 -17.64 40.58 -14.92
N ALA A 152 -18.42 41.41 -14.24
CA ALA A 152 -18.93 42.63 -14.84
C ALA A 152 -17.82 43.59 -15.23
N THR A 153 -16.79 43.73 -14.41
CA THR A 153 -15.65 44.62 -14.70
C THR A 153 -14.89 44.16 -15.95
N ASP A 154 -14.55 42.88 -16.03
CA ASP A 154 -13.76 42.35 -17.14
C ASP A 154 -14.52 42.41 -18.47
N VAL A 155 -15.83 42.17 -18.45
CA VAL A 155 -16.66 42.26 -19.65
C VAL A 155 -16.96 43.70 -20.05
N ASP A 156 -17.10 44.62 -19.08
CA ASP A 156 -17.44 46.03 -19.36
C ASP A 156 -16.28 46.79 -20.03
N VAL A 157 -15.03 46.48 -19.65
CA VAL A 157 -13.83 47.10 -20.25
C VAL A 157 -13.44 46.55 -21.62
N GLU A 158 -14.01 45.41 -22.03
CA GLU A 158 -13.66 44.74 -23.29
C GLU A 158 -14.54 45.23 -24.44
N GLU A 159 -13.89 45.60 -25.55
CA GLU A 159 -14.54 46.11 -26.75
C GLU A 159 -14.85 45.01 -27.76
N ASP A 160 -14.05 43.96 -27.84
CA ASP A 160 -14.28 42.87 -28.79
C ASP A 160 -15.41 41.95 -28.31
N MET A 161 -16.46 41.80 -29.13
CA MET A 161 -17.60 40.95 -28.78
C MET A 161 -17.24 39.47 -28.66
N ALA A 162 -16.29 38.98 -29.45
CA ALA A 162 -15.83 37.59 -29.35
C ALA A 162 -15.11 37.35 -28.02
N VAL A 163 -14.33 38.32 -27.54
CA VAL A 163 -13.63 38.24 -26.24
C VAL A 163 -14.61 38.37 -25.08
N ARG A 164 -15.63 39.23 -25.16
CA ARG A 164 -16.71 39.30 -24.15
C ARG A 164 -17.45 37.98 -23.99
N LEU A 165 -17.71 37.29 -25.11
CA LEU A 165 -18.34 35.97 -25.11
C LEU A 165 -17.39 34.90 -24.54
N SER A 166 -16.10 34.92 -24.89
CA SER A 166 -15.14 33.96 -24.33
C SER A 166 -14.98 34.13 -22.82
N ILE A 167 -14.95 35.37 -22.31
CA ILE A 167 -14.93 35.67 -20.86
C ILE A 167 -16.14 35.04 -20.17
N TYR A 168 -17.33 35.12 -20.77
CA TYR A 168 -18.53 34.51 -20.23
C TYR A 168 -18.49 32.98 -20.23
N GLU A 169 -18.02 32.37 -21.33
CA GLU A 169 -17.85 30.92 -21.42
C GLU A 169 -16.84 30.40 -20.40
N GLU A 170 -15.71 31.08 -20.24
CA GLU A 170 -14.70 30.77 -19.23
C GLU A 170 -15.25 30.94 -17.81
N PHE A 171 -16.04 32.00 -17.55
CA PHE A 171 -16.70 32.21 -16.28
C PHE A 171 -17.67 31.07 -15.92
N LEU A 172 -18.48 30.62 -16.90
CA LEU A 172 -19.37 29.47 -16.72
C LEU A 172 -18.60 28.18 -16.45
N LEU A 173 -17.55 27.93 -17.23
CA LEU A 173 -16.73 26.73 -17.11
C LEU A 173 -16.01 26.70 -15.77
N SER A 174 -15.36 27.80 -15.38
CA SER A 174 -14.65 27.89 -14.10
C SER A 174 -15.57 27.72 -12.90
N LEU A 175 -16.76 28.31 -12.94
CA LEU A 175 -17.71 28.14 -11.85
C LEU A 175 -18.23 26.70 -11.77
N THR A 176 -18.54 26.07 -12.91
CA THR A 176 -18.95 24.67 -12.97
C THR A 176 -17.84 23.74 -12.47
N ALA A 177 -16.62 23.94 -12.96
CA ALA A 177 -15.43 23.21 -12.55
C ALA A 177 -15.17 23.33 -11.05
N ALA A 178 -15.38 24.51 -10.46
CA ALA A 178 -15.18 24.72 -9.03
C ALA A 178 -16.19 23.92 -8.17
N TYR A 179 -17.44 23.78 -8.61
CA TYR A 179 -18.40 22.89 -7.95
C TYR A 179 -18.07 21.41 -8.13
N VAL A 180 -17.63 20.98 -9.32
CA VAL A 180 -17.13 19.61 -9.57
C VAL A 180 -15.93 19.30 -8.67
N LYS A 181 -14.94 20.20 -8.65
CA LYS A 181 -13.75 20.14 -7.80
C LYS A 181 -14.13 20.04 -6.32
N ARG A 182 -15.11 20.82 -5.85
CA ARG A 182 -15.58 20.77 -4.46
C ARG A 182 -16.09 19.37 -4.06
N ILE A 183 -16.80 18.68 -4.95
CA ILE A 183 -17.28 17.31 -4.69
C ILE A 183 -16.10 16.32 -4.68
N LEU A 184 -15.11 16.49 -5.57
CA LEU A 184 -13.90 15.65 -5.58
C LEU A 184 -13.04 15.87 -4.32
N VAL A 185 -12.97 17.10 -3.82
CA VAL A 185 -12.31 17.44 -2.54
C VAL A 185 -12.96 16.71 -1.37
N GLU A 186 -14.28 16.50 -1.39
CA GLU A 186 -14.98 15.69 -0.38
C GLU A 186 -14.68 14.18 -0.54
N ALA A 187 -14.52 13.70 -1.78
CA ALA A 187 -14.26 12.30 -2.07
C ALA A 187 -12.84 11.84 -1.69
N ILE A 188 -11.83 12.70 -1.87
CA ILE A 188 -10.42 12.39 -1.61
C ILE A 188 -10.17 11.86 -0.19
N PRO A 189 -10.55 12.53 0.90
CA PRO A 189 -10.30 12.03 2.25
C PRO A 189 -11.06 10.72 2.53
N ILE A 190 -12.26 10.53 1.96
CA ILE A 190 -13.02 9.27 2.09
C ILE A 190 -12.26 8.12 1.42
N LEU A 191 -11.70 8.36 0.24
CA LEU A 191 -10.90 7.39 -0.50
C LEU A 191 -9.56 7.11 0.19
N GLU A 192 -8.90 8.12 0.75
CA GLU A 192 -7.69 7.96 1.56
C GLU A 192 -7.95 7.10 2.80
N ASP A 193 -9.06 7.34 3.49
CA ASP A 193 -9.52 6.53 4.62
C ASP A 193 -9.79 5.09 4.24
N ALA A 194 -10.56 4.87 3.16
CA ALA A 194 -10.81 3.53 2.66
C ALA A 194 -9.51 2.83 2.21
N SER A 195 -8.56 3.58 1.65
CA SER A 195 -7.25 3.09 1.21
C SER A 195 -6.43 2.58 2.40
N ALA A 196 -6.44 3.32 3.50
CA ALA A 196 -5.80 2.93 4.74
C ALA A 196 -6.46 1.71 5.39
N THR A 197 -7.80 1.67 5.44
CA THR A 197 -8.54 0.48 5.92
C THR A 197 -8.21 -0.75 5.08
N ALA A 198 -8.16 -0.62 3.76
CA ALA A 198 -7.80 -1.72 2.88
C ALA A 198 -6.34 -2.18 3.09
N ASP A 199 -5.40 -1.27 3.38
CA ASP A 199 -4.03 -1.64 3.77
C ASP A 199 -4.02 -2.45 5.08
N ALA A 200 -4.80 -2.06 6.08
CA ALA A 200 -4.93 -2.82 7.33
C ALA A 200 -5.55 -4.22 7.08
N GLU A 201 -6.62 -4.31 6.28
CA GLU A 201 -7.25 -5.59 5.90
C GLU A 201 -6.25 -6.53 5.19
N ILE A 202 -5.44 -6.00 4.26
CA ILE A 202 -4.38 -6.74 3.57
C ILE A 202 -3.38 -7.29 4.59
N HIS A 203 -2.92 -6.46 5.53
CA HIS A 203 -1.95 -6.88 6.54
C HIS A 203 -2.49 -7.96 7.47
N HIS A 204 -3.72 -7.80 7.97
CA HIS A 204 -4.36 -8.82 8.79
C HIS A 204 -4.47 -10.17 8.05
N ALA A 205 -4.85 -10.15 6.77
CA ALA A 205 -4.93 -11.37 5.97
C ALA A 205 -3.55 -12.02 5.75
N LEU A 206 -2.49 -11.21 5.62
CA LEU A 206 -1.11 -11.70 5.53
C LEU A 206 -0.61 -12.29 6.86
N ALA A 207 -0.94 -11.67 7.99
CA ALA A 207 -0.55 -12.11 9.33
C ALA A 207 -1.17 -13.47 9.70
N ARG A 208 -2.46 -13.66 9.37
CA ARG A 208 -3.18 -14.92 9.65
C ARG A 208 -2.70 -16.14 8.82
N GLY A 209 -1.79 -15.95 7.86
CA GLY A 209 -1.23 -17.04 7.05
C GLY A 209 -2.29 -17.79 6.22
N GLU A 210 -3.35 -17.10 5.80
CA GLU A 210 -4.56 -17.69 5.18
C GLU A 210 -4.32 -18.33 3.80
N VAL A 211 -3.11 -18.21 3.23
CA VAL A 211 -2.72 -18.79 1.94
C VAL A 211 -1.23 -19.05 1.88
N ALA A 212 -0.78 -19.93 0.97
CA ALA A 212 0.65 -20.01 0.60
C ALA A 212 1.17 -18.62 0.20
N TYR A 213 2.35 -18.24 0.71
CA TYR A 213 2.92 -16.90 0.49
C TYR A 213 3.31 -16.74 -0.98
N THR A 214 2.37 -16.27 -1.80
CA THR A 214 2.53 -16.15 -3.24
C THR A 214 2.95 -14.74 -3.62
N TYR A 215 4.24 -14.59 -3.92
CA TYR A 215 4.82 -13.33 -4.39
C TYR A 215 4.67 -13.24 -5.90
N ARG A 216 3.76 -12.38 -6.35
CA ARG A 216 3.58 -12.05 -7.77
C ARG A 216 4.48 -10.87 -8.09
N LEU A 217 5.44 -11.08 -8.98
CA LEU A 217 6.48 -10.09 -9.30
C LEU A 217 6.57 -9.85 -10.81
N PRO A 218 6.80 -8.61 -11.25
CA PRO A 218 7.04 -8.32 -12.65
C PRO A 218 8.39 -8.90 -13.11
N ILE A 219 8.50 -9.19 -14.41
CA ILE A 219 9.77 -9.53 -15.05
C ILE A 219 10.33 -8.25 -15.67
N GLY A 220 11.42 -7.73 -15.10
CA GLY A 220 12.04 -6.48 -15.51
C GLY A 220 13.55 -6.61 -15.74
N ASN A 221 14.12 -5.59 -16.39
CA ASN A 221 15.57 -5.44 -16.53
C ASN A 221 16.18 -4.67 -15.34
N GLY A 222 15.37 -4.23 -14.38
CA GLY A 222 15.78 -3.46 -13.20
C GLY A 222 15.63 -4.26 -11.91
N ALA A 223 15.81 -3.56 -10.79
CA ALA A 223 15.35 -4.09 -9.51
C ALA A 223 13.83 -4.04 -9.50
N GLU A 224 13.21 -5.12 -9.02
CA GLU A 224 11.77 -5.18 -8.76
C GLU A 224 11.59 -5.69 -7.34
N ALA A 225 10.60 -5.18 -6.62
CA ALA A 225 10.32 -5.64 -5.26
C ALA A 225 8.83 -5.93 -5.10
N GLY A 226 8.48 -6.73 -4.12
CA GLY A 226 7.08 -7.02 -3.81
C GLY A 226 6.87 -7.61 -2.43
N THR A 227 5.61 -7.81 -2.11
CA THR A 227 5.12 -8.63 -1.00
C THR A 227 4.11 -9.62 -1.56
N VAL A 228 3.52 -10.44 -0.71
CA VAL A 228 2.39 -11.30 -1.10
C VAL A 228 1.15 -10.48 -1.51
N ALA A 229 1.08 -9.20 -1.10
CA ALA A 229 0.04 -8.27 -1.55
C ALA A 229 0.28 -7.75 -2.99
N GLY A 230 1.49 -7.85 -3.53
CA GLY A 230 1.79 -7.41 -4.89
C GLY A 230 3.14 -6.71 -5.01
N ALA A 231 3.43 -6.18 -6.19
CA ALA A 231 4.67 -5.46 -6.45
C ALA A 231 4.71 -4.16 -5.63
N ILE A 232 5.82 -3.80 -5.01
CA ILE A 232 5.94 -2.55 -4.25
C ILE A 232 6.70 -1.51 -5.08
N ALA A 233 6.38 -0.23 -4.85
CA ALA A 233 7.05 0.85 -5.55
C ALA A 233 8.52 0.97 -5.10
N ILE A 234 9.43 1.08 -6.07
CA ILE A 234 10.83 1.46 -5.83
C ILE A 234 10.97 2.95 -6.20
N HIS A 235 11.28 3.79 -5.21
CA HIS A 235 11.52 5.21 -5.46
C HIS A 235 12.82 5.40 -6.24
N VAL A 236 12.78 6.25 -7.26
CA VAL A 236 13.97 6.68 -8.00
C VAL A 236 14.17 8.16 -7.72
N ALA A 237 15.26 8.51 -7.04
CA ALA A 237 15.70 9.89 -6.91
C ALA A 237 16.66 10.24 -8.07
N ASP A 238 16.72 11.50 -8.49
CA ASP A 238 17.52 11.95 -9.64
C ASP A 238 18.99 11.47 -9.54
N GLY A 239 19.32 10.45 -10.34
CA GLY A 239 20.66 9.84 -10.41
C GLY A 239 20.92 8.65 -9.45
N TRP A 240 20.03 8.38 -8.50
CA TRP A 240 20.16 7.29 -7.52
C TRP A 240 19.17 6.16 -7.83
N THR A 241 19.53 5.31 -8.77
CA THR A 241 18.81 4.05 -9.02
C THR A 241 19.33 2.94 -8.10
N PHE A 242 18.50 1.94 -7.80
CA PHE A 242 18.93 0.78 -7.00
C PHE A 242 20.14 0.06 -7.62
N ARG A 243 20.22 0.02 -8.95
CA ARG A 243 21.38 -0.50 -9.70
C ARG A 243 22.64 0.32 -9.43
N ALA A 244 22.54 1.65 -9.43
CA ALA A 244 23.67 2.53 -9.14
C ALA A 244 24.16 2.33 -7.69
N VAL A 245 23.24 2.24 -6.73
CA VAL A 245 23.59 2.00 -5.31
C VAL A 245 24.31 0.67 -5.11
N ILE A 246 23.84 -0.42 -5.73
CA ILE A 246 24.54 -1.71 -5.66
C ILE A 246 25.94 -1.60 -6.27
N HIS A 247 26.08 -0.92 -7.42
CA HIS A 247 27.38 -0.75 -8.06
C HIS A 247 28.36 0.02 -7.17
N GLU A 248 27.94 1.16 -6.61
CA GLU A 248 28.74 1.95 -5.68
C GLU A 248 29.07 1.17 -4.39
N GLY A 249 28.12 0.41 -3.85
CA GLY A 249 28.34 -0.46 -2.70
C GLY A 249 29.38 -1.55 -2.95
N ILE A 250 29.37 -2.17 -4.15
CA ILE A 250 30.41 -3.11 -4.57
C ILE A 250 31.77 -2.40 -4.63
N GLN A 251 31.87 -1.19 -5.19
CA GLN A 251 33.13 -0.45 -5.26
C GLN A 251 33.66 -0.09 -3.86
N LEU A 252 32.79 0.33 -2.95
CA LEU A 252 33.15 0.61 -1.56
C LEU A 252 33.71 -0.64 -0.87
N LEU A 253 33.04 -1.78 -1.01
CA LEU A 253 33.50 -3.04 -0.41
C LEU A 253 34.79 -3.55 -1.08
N ALA A 254 34.89 -3.49 -2.42
CA ALA A 254 36.09 -3.88 -3.16
C ALA A 254 37.32 -3.04 -2.80
N GLY A 255 37.12 -1.78 -2.42
CA GLY A 255 38.18 -0.89 -1.93
C GLY A 255 38.72 -1.24 -0.54
N LEU A 256 38.09 -2.17 0.18
CA LEU A 256 38.53 -2.61 1.51
C LEU A 256 39.60 -3.69 1.39
N GLY A 257 40.58 -3.66 2.30
CA GLY A 257 41.62 -4.69 2.35
C GLY A 257 41.09 -6.07 2.77
N GLU A 258 41.75 -7.15 2.34
CA GLU A 258 41.34 -8.55 2.58
C GLU A 258 41.03 -8.86 4.06
N ALA A 259 41.81 -8.30 4.99
CA ALA A 259 41.64 -8.51 6.43
C ALA A 259 40.31 -7.96 6.99
N LEU A 260 39.72 -6.96 6.33
CA LEU A 260 38.42 -6.40 6.70
C LEU A 260 37.31 -7.23 6.06
N LEU A 261 37.45 -7.56 4.77
CA LEU A 261 36.48 -8.36 4.03
C LEU A 261 36.29 -9.77 4.60
N SER A 262 37.33 -10.36 5.20
CA SER A 262 37.22 -11.66 5.88
C SER A 262 36.29 -11.62 7.11
N ARG A 263 35.92 -10.43 7.62
CA ARG A 263 35.12 -10.21 8.85
C ARG A 263 33.65 -9.84 8.57
N ALA A 264 33.04 -10.39 7.51
CA ALA A 264 31.63 -10.16 7.17
C ALA A 264 31.29 -8.66 7.08
N THR A 265 31.91 -7.94 6.14
CA THR A 265 31.65 -6.50 5.96
C THR A 265 30.47 -6.27 5.04
N ALA A 266 29.65 -5.26 5.37
CA ALA A 266 28.41 -4.99 4.69
C ALA A 266 28.16 -3.49 4.49
N VAL A 267 27.31 -3.17 3.52
CA VAL A 267 26.91 -1.81 3.11
C VAL A 267 25.39 -1.79 2.94
N GLY A 268 24.70 -0.87 3.60
CA GLY A 268 23.27 -0.67 3.37
C GLY A 268 23.02 -0.14 1.96
N ILE A 269 22.08 -0.74 1.23
CA ILE A 269 21.78 -0.43 -0.19
C ILE A 269 20.32 0.00 -0.44
N GLY A 270 19.43 -0.14 0.55
CA GLY A 270 18.05 0.32 0.41
C GLY A 270 17.30 0.32 1.73
N ALA A 271 16.32 1.21 1.85
CA ALA A 271 15.46 1.34 3.03
C ALA A 271 13.98 1.07 2.66
N LEU A 272 13.31 0.27 3.47
CA LEU A 272 11.88 -0.04 3.39
C LEU A 272 11.10 0.94 4.26
N PHE A 273 10.07 1.54 3.68
CA PHE A 273 9.16 2.44 4.37
C PHE A 273 7.75 1.84 4.37
N TYR A 274 7.11 1.90 5.53
CA TYR A 274 5.79 1.31 5.77
C TYR A 274 4.76 2.42 5.91
N SER A 275 3.59 2.23 5.29
CA SER A 275 2.47 3.16 5.43
C SER A 275 2.09 3.33 6.91
N PRO A 276 1.93 4.57 7.42
CA PRO A 276 1.46 4.81 8.79
C PRO A 276 0.10 4.19 9.10
N ALA A 277 -0.72 3.94 8.07
CA ALA A 277 -2.00 3.25 8.16
C ALA A 277 -1.90 1.80 8.68
N LEU A 278 -0.71 1.22 8.68
CA LEU A 278 -0.47 -0.16 9.09
C LEU A 278 -0.47 -0.38 10.62
N ALA A 279 -0.73 0.69 11.41
CA ALA A 279 -0.88 0.72 12.87
C ALA A 279 0.15 -0.13 13.66
N ASN A 280 0.00 -0.25 14.99
CA ASN A 280 1.03 -0.80 15.90
C ASN A 280 0.93 -2.32 16.15
N GLY A 281 0.00 -3.05 15.53
CA GLY A 281 -0.22 -4.47 15.83
C GLY A 281 0.57 -5.47 14.98
N GLU A 282 0.93 -5.13 13.74
CA GLU A 282 1.31 -6.12 12.71
C GLU A 282 2.27 -5.55 11.65
N ARG A 283 3.17 -4.67 12.09
CA ARG A 283 4.15 -4.05 11.19
C ARG A 283 5.04 -5.13 10.58
N PHE A 284 5.44 -4.92 9.32
CA PHE A 284 6.49 -5.66 8.60
C PHE A 284 6.08 -6.93 7.82
N PRO A 285 5.30 -6.81 6.73
CA PRO A 285 5.06 -7.89 5.79
C PRO A 285 6.38 -8.36 5.19
N GLN A 286 6.48 -9.65 4.90
CA GLN A 286 7.63 -10.18 4.17
C GLN A 286 7.71 -9.51 2.79
N THR A 287 8.90 -9.01 2.49
CA THR A 287 9.24 -8.42 1.19
C THR A 287 10.19 -9.34 0.45
N VAL A 288 10.12 -9.25 -0.87
CA VAL A 288 11.05 -9.91 -1.78
C VAL A 288 11.62 -8.87 -2.72
N LEU A 289 12.94 -8.88 -2.89
CA LEU A 289 13.68 -8.07 -3.86
C LEU A 289 14.19 -9.01 -4.96
N THR A 290 13.99 -8.62 -6.21
CA THR A 290 14.52 -9.32 -7.38
C THR A 290 15.43 -8.39 -8.16
N LEU A 291 16.52 -8.96 -8.65
CA LEU A 291 17.54 -8.29 -9.44
C LEU A 291 17.86 -9.18 -10.65
N PRO A 292 18.29 -8.61 -11.79
CA PRO A 292 18.83 -9.42 -12.87
C PRO A 292 20.00 -10.25 -12.36
N GLY A 293 20.08 -11.54 -12.70
CA GLY A 293 21.19 -12.41 -12.26
C GLY A 293 22.57 -11.88 -12.69
N SER A 294 22.61 -11.11 -13.79
CA SER A 294 23.81 -10.41 -14.26
C SER A 294 24.37 -9.35 -13.29
N THR A 295 23.62 -8.98 -12.24
CA THR A 295 24.06 -8.03 -11.21
C THR A 295 25.28 -8.54 -10.46
N PHE A 296 25.31 -9.83 -10.14
CA PHE A 296 26.43 -10.49 -9.46
C PHE A 296 27.15 -11.53 -10.32
N LEU A 297 26.54 -11.96 -11.43
CA LEU A 297 27.13 -12.87 -12.43
C LEU A 297 27.20 -12.20 -13.80
N PRO A 298 28.12 -11.24 -14.03
CA PRO A 298 28.23 -10.55 -15.31
C PRO A 298 28.55 -11.51 -16.47
N LYS A 299 29.17 -12.66 -16.17
CA LYS A 299 29.32 -13.79 -17.09
C LYS A 299 28.59 -15.00 -16.52
N LEU A 300 27.44 -15.33 -17.11
CA LEU A 300 26.64 -16.49 -16.71
C LEU A 300 27.37 -17.81 -17.05
N PRO A 301 27.47 -18.76 -16.11
CA PRO A 301 27.97 -20.10 -16.40
C PRO A 301 27.05 -20.82 -17.40
N SER A 302 27.64 -21.55 -18.35
CA SER A 302 26.87 -22.29 -19.37
C SER A 302 26.04 -23.43 -18.79
N ASN A 303 26.42 -23.96 -17.62
CA ASN A 303 25.74 -25.06 -16.94
C ASN A 303 24.76 -24.60 -15.85
N LEU A 304 24.38 -23.31 -15.80
CA LEU A 304 23.56 -22.77 -14.72
C LEU A 304 22.19 -23.48 -14.60
N ASN A 305 21.54 -23.79 -15.72
CA ASN A 305 20.28 -24.55 -15.73
C ASN A 305 20.46 -26.01 -15.26
N GLU A 306 21.64 -26.62 -15.46
CA GLU A 306 21.95 -27.96 -14.94
C GLU A 306 22.11 -27.92 -13.42
N ILE A 307 22.82 -26.89 -12.91
CA ILE A 307 22.95 -26.65 -11.46
C ILE A 307 21.56 -26.44 -10.85
N ALA A 308 20.69 -25.66 -11.51
CA ALA A 308 19.32 -25.41 -11.08
C ALA A 308 18.49 -26.71 -11.00
N ALA A 309 18.63 -27.60 -11.98
CA ALA A 309 17.92 -28.88 -12.04
C ALA A 309 18.35 -29.87 -10.94
N THR A 310 19.59 -29.76 -10.46
CA THR A 310 20.10 -30.56 -9.33
C THR A 310 20.04 -29.80 -8.00
N GLU A 311 19.35 -28.65 -7.94
CA GLU A 311 19.24 -27.82 -6.75
C GLU A 311 20.58 -27.39 -6.12
N GLY A 312 21.61 -27.21 -6.97
CA GLY A 312 22.98 -26.90 -6.55
C GLY A 312 23.17 -25.45 -6.08
N THR A 313 24.44 -25.06 -5.94
CA THR A 313 24.86 -23.73 -5.49
C THR A 313 25.96 -23.16 -6.39
N ILE A 314 26.08 -21.83 -6.41
CA ILE A 314 27.19 -21.10 -7.04
C ILE A 314 27.80 -20.09 -6.07
N ASP A 315 29.06 -19.75 -6.28
CA ASP A 315 29.78 -18.81 -5.44
C ASP A 315 29.59 -17.39 -5.96
N LEU A 316 29.05 -16.52 -5.11
CA LEU A 316 28.99 -15.08 -5.37
C LEU A 316 29.97 -14.33 -4.46
N PRO A 317 30.69 -13.31 -4.97
CA PRO A 317 31.57 -12.47 -4.16
C PRO A 317 30.80 -11.46 -3.30
N TYR A 318 29.52 -11.22 -3.64
CA TYR A 318 28.62 -10.38 -2.87
C TYR A 318 27.23 -11.01 -2.85
N ARG A 319 26.57 -10.91 -1.70
CA ARG A 319 25.20 -11.37 -1.48
C ARG A 319 24.41 -10.28 -0.77
N ILE A 320 23.09 -10.32 -0.87
CA ILE A 320 22.21 -9.36 -0.20
C ILE A 320 21.44 -10.06 0.91
N VAL A 321 21.28 -9.37 2.02
CA VAL A 321 20.41 -9.73 3.12
C VAL A 321 19.32 -8.67 3.22
N GLY A 322 18.06 -9.11 3.29
CA GLY A 322 16.96 -8.21 3.63
C GLY A 322 16.60 -8.36 5.10
N ASP A 323 16.43 -7.24 5.80
CA ASP A 323 15.89 -7.21 7.14
C ASP A 323 14.54 -6.47 7.17
N LEU A 324 14.16 -6.01 8.35
CA LEU A 324 12.91 -5.30 8.59
C LEU A 324 12.78 -4.03 7.75
N ASN A 325 13.82 -3.22 7.72
CA ASN A 325 13.75 -1.83 7.30
C ASN A 325 14.75 -1.53 6.19
N GLN A 326 15.57 -2.49 5.78
CA GLN A 326 16.61 -2.27 4.80
C GLN A 326 17.03 -3.55 4.07
N TYR A 327 17.69 -3.33 2.94
CA TYR A 327 18.49 -4.33 2.26
C TYR A 327 19.96 -3.95 2.37
N THR A 328 20.78 -4.95 2.67
CA THR A 328 22.20 -4.78 2.94
C THR A 328 23.00 -5.70 2.03
N LEU A 329 23.99 -5.12 1.33
CA LEU A 329 24.96 -5.84 0.52
C LEU A 329 26.12 -6.30 1.39
N VAL A 330 26.43 -7.59 1.36
CA VAL A 330 27.47 -8.24 2.17
C VAL A 330 28.55 -8.79 1.25
N ALA A 331 29.82 -8.53 1.58
CA ALA A 331 30.94 -9.14 0.90
C ALA A 331 31.15 -10.58 1.38
N THR A 332 31.31 -11.51 0.44
CA THR A 332 31.44 -12.95 0.70
C THR A 332 32.70 -13.51 0.03
N PRO A 333 33.90 -13.17 0.53
CA PRO A 333 35.14 -13.67 -0.02
C PRO A 333 35.31 -15.17 0.27
N ALA A 334 35.95 -15.88 -0.66
CA ALA A 334 36.27 -17.30 -0.51
C ALA A 334 37.04 -17.59 0.78
N GLY A 335 36.53 -18.55 1.56
CA GLY A 335 37.11 -18.91 2.86
C GLY A 335 36.92 -17.86 3.96
N GLY A 336 36.11 -16.83 3.74
CA GLY A 336 35.73 -15.84 4.73
C GLY A 336 34.78 -16.38 5.81
N SER A 337 34.38 -15.49 6.73
CA SER A 337 33.45 -15.82 7.83
C SER A 337 31.99 -16.04 7.37
N VAL A 338 31.63 -15.55 6.19
CA VAL A 338 30.29 -15.67 5.59
C VAL A 338 30.34 -16.55 4.35
N SER A 339 29.28 -17.34 4.14
CA SER A 339 29.19 -18.26 3.01
C SER A 339 28.99 -17.51 1.68
N GLU A 340 29.80 -17.83 0.68
CA GLU A 340 29.65 -17.38 -0.71
C GLU A 340 28.62 -18.20 -1.50
N LYS A 341 28.17 -19.34 -0.96
CA LYS A 341 27.33 -20.33 -1.65
C LYS A 341 25.89 -19.83 -1.75
N VAL A 342 25.44 -19.50 -2.96
CA VAL A 342 24.07 -19.10 -3.29
C VAL A 342 23.34 -20.27 -3.97
N PRO A 343 22.15 -20.68 -3.49
CA PRO A 343 21.33 -21.69 -4.13
C PRO A 343 20.89 -21.29 -5.54
N VAL A 344 20.81 -22.27 -6.44
CA VAL A 344 20.24 -22.10 -7.79
C VAL A 344 19.02 -23.00 -7.94
N ARG A 345 17.90 -22.46 -8.42
CA ARG A 345 16.62 -23.18 -8.55
C ARG A 345 15.98 -22.95 -9.91
N ALA A 346 15.28 -23.96 -10.43
CA ALA A 346 14.56 -23.86 -11.70
C ALA A 346 13.14 -23.35 -11.49
N LEU A 347 12.70 -22.41 -12.34
CA LEU A 347 11.30 -22.03 -12.46
C LEU A 347 10.60 -22.98 -13.43
N ALA A 348 9.35 -23.34 -13.11
CA ALA A 348 8.49 -24.12 -13.98
C ALA A 348 7.45 -23.20 -14.65
N PHE A 349 7.10 -23.47 -15.91
CA PHE A 349 5.97 -22.80 -16.54
C PHE A 349 4.65 -23.43 -16.06
N ASP A 350 3.78 -22.59 -15.51
CA ASP A 350 2.42 -22.94 -15.14
C ASP A 350 1.45 -22.44 -16.24
N PRO A 351 0.88 -23.34 -17.06
CA PRO A 351 -0.04 -22.96 -18.13
C PRO A 351 -1.39 -22.47 -17.60
N THR A 352 -1.79 -22.86 -16.39
CA THR A 352 -3.06 -22.48 -15.77
C THR A 352 -3.05 -21.03 -15.34
N THR A 353 -1.93 -20.56 -14.78
CA THR A 353 -1.76 -19.16 -14.38
C THR A 353 -1.07 -18.30 -15.44
N SER A 354 -0.57 -18.93 -16.53
CA SER A 354 0.27 -18.29 -17.53
C SER A 354 1.45 -17.54 -16.88
N SER A 355 2.15 -18.22 -15.98
CA SER A 355 3.29 -17.65 -15.24
C SER A 355 4.43 -18.65 -15.11
N TYR A 356 5.65 -18.14 -14.91
CA TYR A 356 6.74 -18.97 -14.41
C TYR A 356 6.69 -18.97 -12.88
N SER A 357 6.80 -20.14 -12.26
CA SER A 357 6.65 -20.28 -10.81
C SER A 357 7.69 -21.18 -10.17
N PHE A 358 7.92 -20.95 -8.88
CA PHE A 358 8.67 -21.83 -8.00
C PHE A 358 7.92 -21.95 -6.68
N THR A 359 7.88 -23.15 -6.11
CA THR A 359 7.31 -23.42 -4.78
C THR A 359 8.43 -23.94 -3.89
N SER A 360 8.69 -23.27 -2.78
CA SER A 360 9.71 -23.72 -1.83
C SER A 360 9.22 -24.91 -0.98
N ASN A 361 10.16 -25.59 -0.34
CA ASN A 361 9.87 -26.64 0.64
C ASN A 361 9.61 -26.08 2.05
N ASP A 362 9.45 -24.76 2.19
CA ASP A 362 9.09 -24.13 3.45
C ASP A 362 7.68 -24.56 3.88
N THR A 363 7.38 -24.44 5.18
CA THR A 363 6.04 -24.70 5.70
C THR A 363 5.54 -23.44 6.44
N PRO A 364 4.53 -22.71 5.92
CA PRO A 364 3.92 -22.88 4.59
C PRO A 364 4.88 -22.51 3.44
N PRO A 365 4.67 -23.02 2.22
CA PRO A 365 5.58 -22.79 1.11
C PRO A 365 5.56 -21.32 0.65
N ASN A 366 6.74 -20.81 0.29
CA ASN A 366 6.88 -19.57 -0.47
C ASN A 366 6.70 -19.89 -1.96
N ILE A 367 5.77 -19.21 -2.62
CA ILE A 367 5.52 -19.36 -4.04
C ILE A 367 5.99 -18.08 -4.74
N LEU A 368 6.98 -18.18 -5.61
CA LEU A 368 7.33 -17.11 -6.55
C LEU A 368 6.51 -17.31 -7.81
N SER A 369 5.90 -16.25 -8.34
CA SER A 369 5.17 -16.28 -9.60
C SER A 369 5.48 -15.05 -10.43
N PHE A 370 5.82 -15.27 -11.70
CA PHE A 370 6.19 -14.25 -12.68
C PHE A 370 5.22 -14.32 -13.88
N PRO A 371 4.12 -13.54 -13.85
CA PRO A 371 3.08 -13.59 -14.89
C PRO A 371 3.56 -13.10 -16.26
N ILE A 372 3.10 -13.77 -17.32
CA ILE A 372 3.45 -13.45 -18.70
C ILE A 372 2.23 -13.44 -19.63
N ILE A 373 2.36 -12.75 -20.76
CA ILE A 373 1.42 -12.75 -21.88
C ILE A 373 2.03 -13.61 -22.99
N HIS A 374 1.35 -14.69 -23.35
CA HIS A 374 1.67 -15.50 -24.53
C HIS A 374 0.98 -14.91 -25.77
N LEU A 375 1.76 -14.51 -26.77
CA LEU A 375 1.26 -14.03 -28.05
C LEU A 375 1.02 -15.23 -29.01
N GLY A 376 -0.13 -15.87 -28.92
CA GLY A 376 -0.65 -16.77 -29.96
C GLY A 376 -0.61 -18.28 -29.68
N ASN A 377 -1.45 -19.02 -30.40
CA ASN A 377 -2.02 -20.31 -30.00
C ASN A 377 -1.29 -21.55 -30.55
N GLY A 378 -0.02 -21.45 -30.96
CA GLY A 378 0.58 -22.57 -31.69
C GLY A 378 2.10 -22.64 -31.77
N SER A 379 2.86 -21.84 -31.01
CA SER A 379 4.32 -21.88 -31.06
C SER A 379 4.94 -21.77 -29.68
N THR A 380 5.81 -22.73 -29.33
CA THR A 380 6.66 -22.69 -28.13
C THR A 380 7.86 -21.76 -28.26
N THR A 381 7.98 -21.06 -29.39
CA THR A 381 9.18 -20.28 -29.79
C THR A 381 8.98 -18.76 -29.78
N SER A 382 7.77 -18.26 -29.53
CA SER A 382 7.55 -16.82 -29.43
C SER A 382 7.87 -16.33 -28.01
N PRO A 383 8.72 -15.30 -27.85
CA PRO A 383 9.16 -14.85 -26.53
C PRO A 383 7.96 -14.36 -25.73
N ALA A 384 7.87 -14.83 -24.49
CA ALA A 384 6.87 -14.39 -23.54
C ALA A 384 7.06 -12.90 -23.23
N ARG A 385 5.98 -12.12 -23.22
CA ARG A 385 6.03 -10.72 -22.77
C ARG A 385 5.65 -10.65 -21.29
N PRO A 386 6.33 -9.87 -20.44
CA PRO A 386 5.89 -9.66 -19.05
C PRO A 386 4.46 -9.12 -18.99
N ALA A 387 3.63 -9.67 -18.09
CA ALA A 387 2.32 -9.13 -17.79
C ALA A 387 2.41 -8.04 -16.70
N GLN A 388 1.39 -7.17 -16.61
CA GLN A 388 1.32 -6.19 -15.53
C GLN A 388 0.96 -6.87 -14.21
N VAL A 389 1.67 -6.51 -13.15
CA VAL A 389 1.42 -6.96 -11.78
C VAL A 389 0.85 -5.79 -10.98
N PRO A 390 -0.23 -5.97 -10.19
CA PRO A 390 -0.76 -4.93 -9.33
C PRO A 390 0.29 -4.39 -8.35
N THR A 391 0.29 -3.07 -8.16
CA THR A 391 1.18 -2.41 -7.20
C THR A 391 0.53 -2.29 -5.83
N TYR A 392 1.22 -2.77 -4.80
CA TYR A 392 0.90 -2.59 -3.40
C TYR A 392 1.55 -1.32 -2.85
N THR A 393 0.77 -0.44 -2.24
CA THR A 393 1.22 0.89 -1.76
C THR A 393 1.51 0.95 -0.27
N GLY A 394 1.27 -0.13 0.48
CA GLY A 394 1.54 -0.16 1.93
C GLY A 394 3.03 -0.23 2.27
N VAL A 395 3.89 -0.55 1.30
CA VAL A 395 5.35 -0.56 1.44
C VAL A 395 5.98 0.12 0.24
N THR A 396 7.05 0.88 0.48
CA THR A 396 7.92 1.38 -0.58
C THR A 396 9.38 1.08 -0.27
N LEU A 397 10.18 0.91 -1.32
CA LEU A 397 11.62 0.69 -1.21
C LEU A 397 12.34 1.90 -1.79
N SER A 398 13.22 2.52 -1.02
CA SER A 398 14.06 3.62 -1.49
C SER A 398 15.53 3.20 -1.52
N PRO A 399 16.27 3.48 -2.62
CA PRO A 399 17.71 3.29 -2.66
C PRO A 399 18.40 4.19 -1.65
N LEU A 400 19.36 3.65 -0.90
CA LEU A 400 20.15 4.35 0.11
C LEU A 400 21.53 3.71 0.16
N LEU A 401 22.61 4.49 0.23
CA LEU A 401 23.96 3.94 0.45
C LEU A 401 24.45 4.34 1.84
N VAL A 402 24.69 3.35 2.70
CA VAL A 402 25.27 3.54 4.03
C VAL A 402 26.75 3.13 4.00
N GLN A 403 27.61 3.76 4.80
CA GLN A 403 29.04 3.43 4.82
C GLN A 403 29.30 1.97 5.23
N PRO A 404 30.41 1.35 4.78
CA PRO A 404 30.73 -0.03 5.13
C PRO A 404 30.93 -0.23 6.63
N GLU A 405 30.32 -1.27 7.18
CA GLU A 405 30.45 -1.69 8.58
C GLU A 405 30.74 -3.18 8.68
N THR A 406 31.53 -3.59 9.67
CA THR A 406 31.77 -5.00 9.98
C THR A 406 30.61 -5.57 10.77
N LEU A 407 30.00 -6.65 10.28
CA LEU A 407 28.91 -7.31 10.99
C LEU A 407 29.43 -8.01 12.26
N PRO A 408 28.61 -8.11 13.33
CA PRO A 408 29.00 -8.78 14.56
C PRO A 408 29.34 -10.25 14.30
N ALA A 409 30.50 -10.71 14.80
CA ALA A 409 31.02 -12.07 14.52
C ALA A 409 30.13 -13.22 15.03
N PHE A 410 29.22 -12.96 15.96
CA PHE A 410 28.30 -13.92 16.56
C PHE A 410 26.92 -13.95 15.88
N GLU A 411 26.64 -12.98 15.00
CA GLU A 411 25.39 -12.86 14.23
C GLU A 411 25.73 -12.79 12.75
N LEU A 412 26.14 -13.94 12.20
CA LEU A 412 26.36 -14.06 10.77
C LEU A 412 25.02 -13.90 10.02
N PRO A 413 25.02 -13.24 8.86
CA PRO A 413 23.80 -13.00 8.10
C PRO A 413 23.11 -14.29 7.66
N ASP A 414 21.80 -14.35 7.91
CA ASP A 414 20.90 -15.39 7.40
C ASP A 414 20.52 -15.07 5.96
N PHE A 415 21.31 -15.56 5.01
CA PHE A 415 21.06 -15.32 3.60
C PHE A 415 19.84 -16.10 3.11
N ARG A 416 18.79 -15.36 2.76
CA ARG A 416 17.56 -15.88 2.14
C ARG A 416 17.46 -15.51 0.67
N ASP A 417 18.58 -15.72 -0.02
CA ASP A 417 18.75 -15.42 -1.43
C ASP A 417 18.84 -16.68 -2.29
N CYS A 418 18.48 -16.54 -3.55
CA CYS A 418 18.56 -17.62 -4.53
C CYS A 418 18.62 -17.07 -5.96
N ILE A 419 19.33 -17.76 -6.84
CA ILE A 419 19.26 -17.53 -8.28
C ILE A 419 18.18 -18.44 -8.87
N TYR A 420 17.17 -17.84 -9.47
CA TYR A 420 16.11 -18.56 -10.19
C TYR A 420 16.37 -18.52 -11.69
N CYS A 421 16.33 -19.70 -12.31
CA CYS A 421 16.54 -19.87 -13.74
C CYS A 421 15.22 -20.17 -14.43
N PHE A 422 14.87 -19.35 -15.42
CA PHE A 422 13.77 -19.67 -16.33
C PHE A 422 14.15 -20.88 -17.20
N PRO A 423 13.15 -21.62 -17.72
CA PRO A 423 13.40 -22.63 -18.73
C PRO A 423 14.17 -22.05 -19.92
N ILE A 424 15.14 -22.80 -20.45
CA ILE A 424 16.06 -22.28 -21.48
C ILE A 424 15.34 -21.77 -22.72
N GLU A 425 14.21 -22.41 -23.07
CA GLU A 425 13.36 -22.08 -24.21
C GLU A 425 12.60 -20.76 -24.07
N SER A 426 12.54 -20.19 -22.86
CA SER A 426 11.88 -18.91 -22.61
C SER A 426 12.65 -17.72 -23.18
N GLY A 427 13.96 -17.86 -23.36
CA GLY A 427 14.87 -16.76 -23.71
C GLY A 427 15.06 -15.71 -22.61
N LEU A 428 14.51 -15.94 -21.41
CA LEU A 428 14.60 -15.01 -20.29
C LEU A 428 15.88 -15.25 -19.47
N PRO A 429 16.59 -14.17 -19.04
CA PRO A 429 17.77 -14.30 -18.20
C PRO A 429 17.38 -14.74 -16.77
N PRO A 430 18.28 -15.39 -16.03
CA PRO A 430 18.03 -15.73 -14.62
C PRO A 430 17.93 -14.47 -13.76
N ILE A 431 17.27 -14.61 -12.62
CA ILE A 431 17.05 -13.54 -11.63
C ILE A 431 17.66 -13.95 -10.29
N TYR A 432 18.23 -12.98 -9.58
CA TYR A 432 18.67 -13.12 -8.21
C TYR A 432 17.57 -12.56 -7.31
N VAL A 433 17.08 -13.38 -6.38
CA VAL A 433 15.93 -13.07 -5.54
C VAL A 433 16.36 -13.14 -4.09
N VAL A 434 15.92 -12.19 -3.27
CA VAL A 434 16.24 -12.06 -1.85
C VAL A 434 14.94 -11.87 -1.10
N PHE A 435 14.66 -12.74 -0.14
CA PHE A 435 13.59 -12.53 0.83
C PHE A 435 14.14 -11.78 2.04
N ASN A 436 13.35 -10.86 2.59
CA ASN A 436 13.72 -10.26 3.86
C ASN A 436 13.40 -11.18 5.04
N SER A 437 14.09 -10.98 6.16
CA SER A 437 13.63 -11.45 7.45
C SER A 437 12.67 -10.41 8.05
N PRO A 438 11.43 -10.79 8.42
CA PRO A 438 10.45 -9.85 8.96
C PRO A 438 10.76 -9.41 10.41
N TYR A 439 11.82 -9.92 11.04
CA TYR A 439 12.34 -9.47 12.33
C TYR A 439 13.86 -9.62 12.37
N GLU A 440 14.55 -8.67 12.99
CA GLU A 440 16.00 -8.70 13.13
C GLU A 440 16.44 -9.96 13.89
N GLY A 441 17.41 -10.69 13.32
CA GLY A 441 17.96 -11.90 13.92
C GLY A 441 17.02 -13.09 14.01
N ALA A 442 15.83 -13.06 13.42
CA ALA A 442 14.91 -14.19 13.41
C ALA A 442 15.39 -15.32 12.49
N THR A 443 15.84 -16.42 13.09
CA THR A 443 16.48 -17.56 12.38
C THR A 443 15.55 -18.75 12.20
N THR A 444 14.43 -18.80 12.90
CA THR A 444 13.57 -19.99 12.96
C THR A 444 12.12 -19.61 12.71
N ARG A 445 11.44 -20.35 11.84
CA ARG A 445 9.98 -20.26 11.72
C ARG A 445 9.34 -21.22 12.73
N GLY A 446 8.44 -20.69 13.57
CA GLY A 446 7.67 -21.49 14.53
C GLY A 446 6.76 -22.48 13.81
N LYS A 447 6.69 -23.70 14.34
CA LYS A 447 5.91 -24.79 13.75
C LYS A 447 4.41 -24.57 13.92
N HIS A 448 4.01 -24.01 15.05
CA HIS A 448 2.60 -23.82 15.42
C HIS A 448 2.13 -22.39 15.13
N SER A 449 2.93 -21.40 15.52
CA SER A 449 2.69 -19.99 15.30
C SER A 449 2.83 -19.58 13.83
N GLY A 450 3.73 -20.23 13.08
CA GLY A 450 4.11 -19.81 11.73
C GLY A 450 4.98 -18.55 11.68
N ARG A 451 5.22 -17.90 12.83
CA ARG A 451 6.00 -16.66 12.96
C ARG A 451 7.49 -16.95 12.88
N PHE A 452 8.24 -16.06 12.21
CA PHE A 452 9.70 -16.08 12.30
C PHE A 452 10.15 -15.45 13.61
N PHE A 453 11.03 -16.12 14.35
CA PHE A 453 11.61 -15.63 15.59
C PHE A 453 13.02 -16.19 15.82
N ASN A 454 13.70 -15.68 16.84
CA ASN A 454 14.99 -16.17 17.30
C ASN A 454 14.83 -16.96 18.62
N PRO A 455 14.92 -18.30 18.60
CA PRO A 455 14.78 -19.12 19.81
C PRO A 455 15.83 -18.80 20.89
N ALA A 456 17.03 -18.35 20.51
CA ALA A 456 18.08 -17.98 21.45
C ALA A 456 17.81 -16.64 22.17
N LYS A 457 16.99 -15.77 21.57
CA LYS A 457 16.58 -14.48 22.14
C LYS A 457 15.13 -14.48 22.66
N ALA A 458 14.54 -15.66 22.88
CA ALA A 458 13.13 -15.81 23.25
C ALA A 458 12.87 -15.95 24.77
N GLY A 459 13.86 -15.71 25.63
CA GLY A 459 13.69 -15.81 27.09
C GLY A 459 13.58 -17.24 27.61
N GLY A 460 14.28 -18.18 26.98
CA GLY A 460 14.36 -19.59 27.38
C GLY A 460 13.90 -20.57 26.28
N PRO A 461 14.10 -21.88 26.49
CA PRO A 461 13.73 -22.90 25.50
C PRO A 461 12.22 -22.92 25.24
N ILE A 462 11.82 -23.46 24.09
CA ILE A 462 10.43 -23.83 23.82
C ILE A 462 10.09 -25.07 24.66
N LEU A 463 8.95 -25.03 25.35
CA LEU A 463 8.46 -26.07 26.24
C LEU A 463 7.19 -26.70 25.67
N ASP A 464 6.92 -27.95 26.01
CA ASP A 464 5.70 -28.65 25.60
C ASP A 464 4.58 -28.40 26.62
N LEU A 465 3.99 -27.20 26.62
CA LEU A 465 3.00 -26.79 27.63
C LEU A 465 1.56 -27.07 27.19
N ASP A 466 0.66 -27.04 28.18
CA ASP A 466 -0.78 -27.22 28.01
C ASP A 466 -1.53 -26.11 28.76
N TRP A 467 -2.42 -25.45 28.05
CA TRP A 467 -3.25 -24.36 28.56
C TRP A 467 -4.63 -24.84 29.02
N THR A 468 -5.05 -26.06 28.67
CA THR A 468 -6.44 -26.52 28.83
C THR A 468 -6.88 -26.68 30.29
N SER A 469 -5.94 -26.88 31.21
CA SER A 469 -6.19 -27.03 32.66
C SER A 469 -6.05 -25.72 33.46
N ALA A 470 -5.86 -24.58 32.78
CA ALA A 470 -5.63 -23.31 33.46
C ALA A 470 -6.81 -22.90 34.34
N THR A 471 -6.50 -22.40 35.54
CA THR A 471 -7.46 -21.81 36.48
C THR A 471 -7.09 -20.36 36.75
N VAL A 472 -8.08 -19.47 36.65
CA VAL A 472 -7.88 -18.03 36.86
C VAL A 472 -7.75 -17.73 38.34
N THR A 473 -6.71 -16.98 38.71
CA THR A 473 -6.46 -16.53 40.08
C THR A 473 -6.26 -15.03 40.11
N GLN A 474 -6.46 -14.40 41.28
CA GLN A 474 -6.20 -12.97 41.45
C GLN A 474 -4.74 -12.61 41.10
N ALA A 475 -3.78 -13.39 41.59
CA ALA A 475 -2.36 -13.18 41.30
C ALA A 475 -2.06 -13.27 39.79
N GLY A 476 -2.66 -14.23 39.09
CA GLY A 476 -2.50 -14.35 37.65
C GLY A 476 -3.14 -13.18 36.88
N ILE A 477 -4.34 -12.72 37.28
CA ILE A 477 -4.96 -11.52 36.69
C ILE A 477 -4.04 -10.30 36.85
N ASP A 478 -3.37 -10.17 38.00
CA ASP A 478 -2.47 -9.06 38.25
C ASP A 478 -1.19 -9.17 37.41
N LEU A 479 -0.69 -10.37 37.13
CA LEU A 479 0.40 -10.60 36.17
C LEU A 479 -0.03 -10.28 34.73
N VAL A 480 -1.24 -10.70 34.32
CA VAL A 480 -1.80 -10.36 33.00
C VAL A 480 -1.84 -8.84 32.83
N LYS A 481 -2.42 -8.10 33.78
CA LYS A 481 -2.45 -6.63 33.75
C LYS A 481 -1.05 -6.02 33.67
N LEU A 482 -0.09 -6.57 34.42
CA LEU A 482 1.28 -6.09 34.45
C LEU A 482 1.96 -6.25 33.09
N HIS A 483 1.75 -7.38 32.42
CA HIS A 483 2.26 -7.65 31.08
C HIS A 483 1.58 -6.76 30.04
N THR A 484 0.25 -6.83 29.93
CA THR A 484 -0.51 -6.08 28.93
C THR A 484 -0.36 -4.56 29.10
N GLY A 485 -0.19 -4.08 30.33
CA GLY A 485 -0.01 -2.67 30.65
C GLY A 485 1.34 -2.10 30.24
N ARG A 486 2.29 -2.94 29.84
CA ARG A 486 3.56 -2.51 29.23
C ARG A 486 3.36 -1.90 27.84
N PHE A 487 2.36 -2.36 27.10
CA PHE A 487 2.10 -1.96 25.73
C PHE A 487 1.19 -0.73 25.67
N ARG A 488 0.93 -0.22 24.46
CA ARG A 488 -0.13 0.78 24.25
C ARG A 488 -1.45 0.22 24.79
N SER A 489 -2.27 1.09 25.37
CA SER A 489 -3.63 0.72 25.82
C SER A 489 -4.37 -0.05 24.73
N SER A 490 -5.05 -1.12 25.11
CA SER A 490 -5.87 -1.95 24.23
C SER A 490 -7.23 -2.24 24.88
N ASP A 491 -8.29 -1.90 24.18
CA ASP A 491 -9.68 -2.16 24.55
C ASP A 491 -9.97 -3.66 24.56
N ALA A 492 -9.39 -4.41 23.62
CA ALA A 492 -9.49 -5.87 23.58
C ALA A 492 -8.89 -6.49 24.85
N ASN A 493 -7.71 -6.02 25.26
CA ASN A 493 -7.09 -6.43 26.53
C ASN A 493 -7.95 -6.05 27.73
N ALA A 494 -8.54 -4.85 27.72
CA ALA A 494 -9.45 -4.42 28.79
C ALA A 494 -10.66 -5.34 28.94
N ILE A 495 -11.28 -5.74 27.83
CA ILE A 495 -12.39 -6.71 27.81
C ILE A 495 -11.95 -8.07 28.34
N MET A 496 -10.84 -8.60 27.84
CA MET A 496 -10.35 -9.90 28.30
C MET A 496 -10.02 -9.90 29.80
N ILE A 497 -9.38 -8.83 30.31
CA ILE A 497 -9.08 -8.67 31.74
C ILE A 497 -10.36 -8.55 32.58
N ASP A 498 -11.37 -7.81 32.13
CA ASP A 498 -12.68 -7.75 32.80
C ASP A 498 -13.35 -9.12 32.86
N ARG A 499 -13.26 -9.88 31.76
CA ARG A 499 -13.79 -11.23 31.67
C ARG A 499 -13.12 -12.18 32.66
N LEU A 500 -11.79 -12.13 32.79
CA LEU A 500 -11.05 -12.89 33.79
C LEU A 500 -11.50 -12.56 35.22
N LYS A 501 -11.81 -11.30 35.53
CA LYS A 501 -12.35 -10.90 36.85
C LYS A 501 -13.73 -11.50 37.10
N LYS A 502 -14.63 -11.44 36.11
CA LYS A 502 -15.97 -12.04 36.20
C LYS A 502 -15.91 -13.56 36.39
N ILE A 503 -14.96 -14.23 35.72
CA ILE A 503 -14.69 -15.66 35.90
C ILE A 503 -14.21 -15.95 37.32
N LEU A 504 -13.29 -15.15 37.86
CA LEU A 504 -12.81 -15.29 39.24
C LEU A 504 -13.95 -15.13 40.26
N LEU A 505 -14.92 -14.25 39.99
CA LEU A 505 -16.11 -14.04 40.83
C LEU A 505 -17.19 -15.12 40.64
N GLY A 506 -17.03 -16.04 39.69
CA GLY A 506 -18.03 -17.05 39.33
C GLY A 506 -19.23 -16.51 38.56
N GLU A 507 -19.15 -15.28 38.06
CA GLU A 507 -20.20 -14.61 37.27
C GLU A 507 -20.21 -15.09 35.81
N LEU A 508 -19.11 -15.68 35.34
CA LEU A 508 -18.94 -16.13 33.96
C LEU A 508 -18.22 -17.49 33.95
N VAL A 509 -18.67 -18.40 33.10
CA VAL A 509 -18.02 -19.70 32.90
C VAL A 509 -16.76 -19.52 32.05
N ILE A 510 -15.62 -20.01 32.54
CA ILE A 510 -14.37 -19.99 31.79
C ILE A 510 -14.48 -20.74 30.46
N THR A 511 -13.96 -20.14 29.40
CA THR A 511 -13.91 -20.70 28.04
C THR A 511 -12.48 -21.02 27.65
N GLU A 512 -12.30 -21.75 26.54
CA GLU A 512 -10.97 -22.07 26.02
C GLU A 512 -10.17 -20.82 25.62
N VAL A 513 -10.85 -19.77 25.12
CA VAL A 513 -10.22 -18.49 24.77
C VAL A 513 -9.68 -17.77 26.01
N ASP A 514 -10.40 -17.81 27.14
CA ASP A 514 -9.90 -17.25 28.42
C ASP A 514 -8.61 -17.91 28.85
N LYS A 515 -8.60 -19.25 28.80
CA LYS A 515 -7.47 -20.05 29.25
C LYS A 515 -6.25 -19.74 28.41
N ARG A 516 -6.39 -19.77 27.08
CA ARG A 516 -5.30 -19.44 26.15
C ARG A 516 -4.75 -18.04 26.41
N PHE A 517 -5.61 -17.02 26.44
CA PHE A 517 -5.21 -15.65 26.77
C PHE A 517 -4.47 -15.58 28.11
N TYR A 518 -5.09 -16.04 29.19
CA TYR A 518 -4.53 -16.01 30.54
C TYR A 518 -3.16 -16.68 30.62
N THR A 519 -3.00 -17.87 30.03
CA THR A 519 -1.72 -18.60 30.04
C THR A 519 -0.68 -17.97 29.13
N HIS A 520 -1.09 -17.40 27.99
CA HIS A 520 -0.20 -16.75 27.04
C HIS A 520 0.43 -15.52 27.66
N GLU A 521 -0.38 -14.57 28.15
CA GLU A 521 0.12 -13.31 28.71
C GLU A 521 1.07 -13.53 29.89
N ILE A 522 0.79 -14.50 30.76
CA ILE A 522 1.66 -14.83 31.90
C ILE A 522 2.98 -15.43 31.42
N ARG A 523 2.94 -16.38 30.48
CA ARG A 523 4.14 -17.06 29.99
C ARG A 523 5.04 -16.12 29.19
N GLU A 524 4.46 -15.21 28.44
CA GLU A 524 5.22 -14.20 27.71
C GLU A 524 5.93 -13.24 28.67
N LEU A 525 5.26 -12.80 29.74
CA LEU A 525 5.88 -12.01 30.81
C LEU A 525 7.10 -12.70 31.44
N GLU A 526 7.00 -14.01 31.70
CA GLU A 526 8.13 -14.79 32.22
C GLU A 526 9.33 -14.78 31.28
N ARG A 527 9.08 -14.90 29.96
CA ARG A 527 10.13 -14.83 28.95
C ARG A 527 10.80 -13.45 28.92
N PHE A 528 10.02 -12.38 29.01
CA PHE A 528 10.57 -11.03 29.16
C PHE A 528 11.45 -10.87 30.40
N ARG A 529 11.02 -11.40 31.54
CA ARG A 529 11.82 -11.39 32.78
C ARG A 529 13.10 -12.20 32.64
N ALA A 530 13.06 -13.34 31.94
CA ALA A 530 14.23 -14.15 31.65
C ALA A 530 15.26 -13.42 30.75
N LEU A 531 14.80 -12.48 29.92
CA LEU A 531 15.65 -11.58 29.13
C LEU A 531 16.17 -10.37 29.93
N GLY A 532 15.78 -10.22 31.20
CA GLY A 532 16.16 -9.09 32.04
C GLY A 532 15.38 -7.80 31.75
N VAL A 533 14.28 -7.86 31.00
CA VAL A 533 13.42 -6.69 30.73
C VAL A 533 12.61 -6.37 31.99
N ALA A 534 12.72 -5.13 32.46
CA ALA A 534 12.01 -4.67 33.65
C ALA A 534 10.50 -4.60 33.43
N ASP A 535 9.73 -4.96 34.46
CA ASP A 535 8.27 -4.91 34.41
C ASP A 535 7.76 -3.47 34.17
N GLY A 536 6.74 -3.33 33.33
CA GLY A 536 6.12 -2.04 33.00
C GLY A 536 6.92 -1.11 32.08
N VAL A 537 8.11 -1.49 31.60
CA VAL A 537 8.89 -0.67 30.67
C VAL A 537 8.60 -1.05 29.22
N ASN A 538 8.13 -0.09 28.42
CA ASN A 538 8.05 -0.25 26.96
C ASN A 538 9.42 0.12 26.34
N SER A 539 10.27 -0.87 26.16
CA SER A 539 11.66 -0.71 25.67
C SER A 539 11.92 -1.38 24.32
N ASP A 540 10.88 -1.78 23.60
CA ASP A 540 11.02 -2.72 22.48
C ASP A 540 10.67 -2.07 21.12
N ASP A 541 11.52 -2.31 20.14
CA ASP A 541 11.32 -1.96 18.72
C ASP A 541 10.44 -2.99 17.98
N GLY A 542 10.00 -4.03 18.70
CA GLY A 542 9.12 -5.10 18.25
C GLY A 542 9.85 -6.45 18.12
N VAL A 543 11.18 -6.48 18.17
CA VAL A 543 11.97 -7.71 18.02
C VAL A 543 11.89 -8.57 19.28
N ILE A 544 11.97 -7.97 20.47
CA ILE A 544 11.92 -8.73 21.72
C ILE A 544 10.53 -9.35 21.88
N TRP A 545 9.48 -8.55 21.70
CA TRP A 545 8.09 -8.96 21.71
C TRP A 545 7.86 -10.08 20.70
N ASN A 546 8.29 -9.93 19.45
CA ASN A 546 8.06 -11.00 18.48
C ASN A 546 8.74 -12.32 18.91
N ASN A 547 9.95 -12.24 19.46
CA ASN A 547 10.66 -13.43 19.94
C ASN A 547 9.98 -14.09 21.15
N THR A 548 9.52 -13.31 22.14
CA THR A 548 8.83 -13.83 23.31
C THR A 548 7.42 -14.32 22.97
N HIS A 549 6.70 -13.59 22.13
CA HIS A 549 5.36 -13.88 21.68
C HIS A 549 5.31 -15.17 20.85
N ALA A 550 6.12 -15.27 19.79
CA ALA A 550 6.18 -16.46 18.95
C ALA A 550 6.57 -17.70 19.76
N ALA A 551 7.55 -17.59 20.64
CA ALA A 551 7.96 -18.69 21.50
C ALA A 551 6.86 -19.12 22.49
N THR A 552 6.04 -18.18 22.97
CA THR A 552 4.89 -18.49 23.84
C THR A 552 3.77 -19.18 23.06
N LEU A 553 3.52 -18.79 21.82
CA LEU A 553 2.60 -19.50 20.93
C LEU A 553 3.08 -20.94 20.66
N GLU A 554 4.38 -21.12 20.42
CA GLU A 554 4.98 -22.46 20.28
C GLU A 554 4.84 -23.30 21.56
N ASP A 555 5.04 -22.70 22.74
CA ASP A 555 4.90 -23.41 24.02
C ASP A 555 3.54 -24.11 24.16
N TYR A 556 2.49 -23.42 23.70
CA TYR A 556 1.10 -23.86 23.84
C TYR A 556 0.50 -24.49 22.57
N LYS A 557 1.31 -24.65 21.50
CA LYS A 557 0.88 -25.08 20.16
C LYS A 557 -0.28 -24.27 19.59
N VAL A 558 -0.30 -22.96 19.87
CA VAL A 558 -1.35 -22.04 19.42
C VAL A 558 -0.89 -21.37 18.13
N LYS A 559 -1.80 -21.24 17.15
CA LYS A 559 -1.52 -20.48 15.93
C LYS A 559 -1.52 -18.98 16.23
N ASP A 560 -0.81 -18.22 15.42
CA ASP A 560 -0.88 -16.76 15.44
C ASP A 560 -2.19 -16.26 14.82
N ALA A 561 -3.28 -16.42 15.57
CA ALA A 561 -4.62 -16.05 15.14
C ALA A 561 -5.36 -15.37 16.30
N PHE A 562 -5.83 -14.15 16.05
CA PHE A 562 -6.47 -13.30 17.05
C PHE A 562 -7.68 -13.98 17.70
N GLU A 563 -8.46 -14.76 16.93
CA GLU A 563 -9.65 -15.47 17.40
C GLU A 563 -9.33 -16.60 18.38
N LEU A 564 -8.06 -17.01 18.49
CA LEU A 564 -7.63 -18.01 19.47
C LEU A 564 -7.34 -17.40 20.84
N LEU A 565 -6.98 -16.11 20.89
CA LEU A 565 -6.63 -15.40 22.12
C LEU A 565 -7.71 -14.39 22.56
N TYR A 566 -8.53 -13.89 21.64
CA TYR A 566 -9.55 -12.88 21.92
C TYR A 566 -10.95 -13.39 21.61
N THR A 567 -11.91 -12.97 22.44
CA THR A 567 -13.34 -13.24 22.21
C THR A 567 -13.90 -12.33 21.13
N PRO A 568 -15.05 -12.68 20.51
CA PRO A 568 -15.71 -11.81 19.55
C PRO A 568 -15.91 -10.37 20.05
N ASP A 569 -16.36 -10.19 21.30
CA ASP A 569 -16.53 -8.87 21.90
C ASP A 569 -15.21 -8.09 22.01
N ALA A 570 -14.11 -8.79 22.33
CA ALA A 570 -12.78 -8.19 22.39
C ALA A 570 -12.24 -7.81 21.00
N LEU A 571 -12.51 -8.63 19.97
CA LEU A 571 -12.16 -8.34 18.59
C LEU A 571 -12.95 -7.13 18.05
N GLU A 572 -14.25 -7.04 18.35
CA GLU A 572 -15.07 -5.89 17.99
C GLU A 572 -14.58 -4.60 18.68
N ALA A 573 -14.10 -4.71 19.92
CA ALA A 573 -13.54 -3.57 20.62
C ALA A 573 -12.16 -3.14 20.08
N ASP A 574 -11.32 -4.10 19.68
CA ASP A 574 -10.08 -3.80 18.93
C ASP A 574 -10.40 -3.01 17.66
N GLU A 575 -11.34 -3.50 16.86
CA GLU A 575 -11.77 -2.85 15.62
C GLU A 575 -12.24 -1.43 15.87
N LYS A 576 -13.13 -1.22 16.85
CA LYS A 576 -13.59 0.11 17.25
C LYS A 576 -12.47 1.00 17.78
N GLN A 577 -11.48 0.46 18.48
CA GLN A 577 -10.33 1.23 18.95
C GLN A 577 -9.47 1.67 17.77
N ARG A 578 -9.15 0.76 16.84
CA ARG A 578 -8.41 1.08 15.62
C ARG A 578 -9.12 2.16 14.82
N GLU A 579 -10.44 2.09 14.66
CA GLU A 579 -11.22 3.14 13.99
C GLU A 579 -11.10 4.51 14.67
N ARG A 580 -11.03 4.56 16.01
CA ARG A 580 -10.87 5.82 16.76
C ARG A 580 -9.46 6.36 16.64
N GLU A 581 -8.45 5.52 16.87
CA GLU A 581 -7.03 5.91 16.72
C GLU A 581 -6.74 6.39 15.29
N TYR A 582 -7.35 5.73 14.31
CA TYR A 582 -7.28 6.13 12.90
C TYR A 582 -7.85 7.54 12.67
N LYS A 583 -9.02 7.85 13.25
CA LYS A 583 -9.62 9.20 13.18
C LYS A 583 -8.76 10.27 13.86
N GLU A 584 -8.07 9.92 14.94
CA GLU A 584 -7.24 10.84 15.74
C GLU A 584 -5.87 11.14 15.10
N LEU A 585 -5.30 10.21 14.34
CA LEU A 585 -4.04 10.40 13.60
C LEU A 585 -4.16 11.37 12.42
N GLY A 586 -5.36 11.87 12.15
CA GLY A 586 -5.65 12.77 11.05
C GLY A 586 -5.63 12.03 9.73
N GLY A 587 -6.80 11.57 9.27
CA GLY A 587 -7.06 11.51 7.83
C GLY A 587 -6.56 12.84 7.26
N ILE A 588 -5.59 12.75 6.35
CA ILE A 588 -4.74 13.87 5.93
C ILE A 588 -5.64 15.09 5.63
N LYS A 589 -5.41 16.20 6.34
CA LYS A 589 -6.07 17.47 6.08
C LYS A 589 -5.65 18.08 4.74
#